data_AF-A0AAD5XG49-F1
#
_entry.id   AF-A0AAD5XG49-F1
#
_cell.length_a   1.000
_cell.length_b   1.000
_cell.length_c   1.000
_cell.angle_alpha   90.00
_cell.angle_beta   90.00
_cell.angle_gamma   90.00
#
_symmetry.space_group_name_H-M   'P 1'
#
loop_
_entity.id
_entity.type
_entity.pdbx_description
1 polymer ?
#
loop_
_entity_poly.entity_id
_entity_poly.type
_entity_poly.pdbx_seq_one_letter_code
_entity_poly.pdbx_strand_id
1 'polypeptide(L)'
;MTSITEGKATIPVPAATAQEVFYNPIQEFNRDMSIAAINVWSKIYLEETSQKSGGVELSNQKEINILEGLSATGLRAIRYAKECDNIAHIVANDFDASAAEAIKKNAEFNNVLGKVIPNEGDANMVMFQSIQKSGFGLQGLKFLVVDLDPYGSAAPFIDAAVRSIASGGLLCVTCTDMAVLAGSQWDACWAKYGSMPVPNATFCHEMALRMLLAHIQTSCAKYGRRIEPLMSCSIDFYVRVFLQVIESPAESKMMVA
;
A
#
# COMPACT_ATOMS: atom_id res chain seq x y z
N MET A 1 -8.76 8.57 29.04
CA MET A 1 -8.54 8.11 27.66
C MET A 1 -7.76 6.83 27.73
N THR A 2 -8.27 5.76 27.13
CA THR A 2 -7.52 4.54 26.86
C THR A 2 -6.67 4.78 25.61
N SER A 3 -5.45 4.26 25.59
CA SER A 3 -4.55 4.31 24.43
C SER A 3 -4.15 2.90 24.02
N ILE A 4 -3.95 2.69 22.73
CA ILE A 4 -3.40 1.46 22.18
C ILE A 4 -1.98 1.75 21.69
N THR A 5 -1.03 0.88 22.02
CA THR A 5 0.34 0.96 21.54
C THR A 5 0.62 -0.26 20.68
N GLU A 6 1.14 -0.03 19.48
CA GLU A 6 1.61 -1.08 18.57
C GLU A 6 2.95 -0.63 17.97
N GLY A 7 3.97 -1.48 18.10
CA GLY A 7 5.35 -1.10 17.75
C GLY A 7 5.77 0.16 18.50
N LYS A 8 6.21 1.18 17.75
CA LYS A 8 6.60 2.49 18.32
C LYS A 8 5.47 3.52 18.31
N ALA A 9 4.30 3.19 17.76
CA ALA A 9 3.16 4.10 17.66
C ALA A 9 2.19 3.90 18.83
N THR A 10 1.65 5.01 19.34
CA THR A 10 0.61 4.99 20.37
C THR A 10 -0.53 5.86 19.92
N ILE A 11 -1.75 5.31 19.80
CA ILE A 11 -2.93 6.08 19.40
C ILE A 11 -3.95 6.15 20.55
N PRO A 12 -4.50 7.34 20.86
CA PRO A 12 -5.67 7.44 21.71
C PRO A 12 -6.88 6.78 21.03
N VAL A 13 -7.65 5.99 21.78
CA VAL A 13 -8.88 5.37 21.28
C VAL A 13 -10.11 5.87 22.04
N PRO A 14 -11.28 5.94 21.37
CA PRO A 14 -12.54 6.20 22.05
C PRO A 14 -12.88 5.08 23.06
N ALA A 15 -13.89 5.31 23.90
CA ALA A 15 -14.39 4.30 24.82
C ALA A 15 -14.86 3.02 24.09
N ALA A 16 -14.82 1.87 24.79
CA ALA A 16 -14.82 0.51 24.26
C ALA A 16 -15.84 0.18 23.14
N THR A 17 -17.00 0.82 23.10
CA THR A 17 -18.05 0.57 22.10
C THR A 17 -17.71 1.03 20.67
N ALA A 18 -16.66 1.84 20.48
CA ALA A 18 -16.20 2.29 19.16
C ALA A 18 -14.81 1.75 18.79
N GLN A 19 -14.21 0.86 19.59
CA GLN A 19 -12.85 0.36 19.33
C GLN A 19 -12.74 -0.52 18.09
N GLU A 20 -13.76 -1.32 17.77
CA GLU A 20 -13.70 -2.33 16.69
C GLU A 20 -13.59 -1.71 15.29
N VAL A 21 -14.10 -0.49 15.09
CA VAL A 21 -14.00 0.23 13.82
C VAL A 21 -12.65 0.92 13.66
N PHE A 22 -11.94 1.19 14.77
CA PHE A 22 -10.73 2.01 14.80
C PHE A 22 -9.43 1.20 14.84
N TYR A 23 -9.46 -0.04 15.35
CA TYR A 23 -8.27 -0.86 15.50
C TYR A 23 -8.59 -2.34 15.37
N ASN A 24 -7.87 -3.02 14.46
CA ASN A 24 -7.90 -4.47 14.36
C ASN A 24 -6.53 -5.05 14.78
N PRO A 25 -6.44 -5.73 15.94
CA PRO A 25 -5.20 -6.34 16.41
C PRO A 25 -4.70 -7.46 15.49
N ILE A 26 -5.59 -8.14 14.75
CA ILE A 26 -5.19 -9.23 13.85
C ILE A 26 -4.33 -8.70 12.68
N GLN A 27 -4.43 -7.40 12.37
CA GLN A 27 -3.64 -6.75 11.33
C GLN A 27 -2.25 -6.26 11.83
N GLU A 28 -1.85 -6.53 13.08
CA GLU A 28 -0.53 -6.18 13.60
C GLU A 28 0.59 -6.81 12.75
N PHE A 29 0.45 -8.10 12.46
CA PHE A 29 1.43 -8.83 11.62
C PHE A 29 1.50 -8.26 10.18
N ASN A 30 0.38 -7.82 9.61
CA ASN A 30 0.37 -7.16 8.30
C ASN A 30 1.17 -5.85 8.31
N ARG A 31 1.01 -5.04 9.37
CA ARG A 31 1.74 -3.78 9.54
C ARG A 31 3.23 -4.02 9.77
N ASP A 32 3.59 -5.02 10.58
CA ASP A 32 4.98 -5.43 10.80
C ASP A 32 5.67 -5.89 9.51
N MET A 33 4.99 -6.75 8.72
CA MET A 33 5.49 -7.18 7.42
C MET A 33 5.73 -6.00 6.49
N SER A 34 4.85 -4.99 6.53
CA SER A 34 4.97 -3.82 5.66
C SER A 34 6.18 -2.97 6.04
N ILE A 35 6.46 -2.78 7.33
CA ILE A 35 7.66 -2.08 7.81
C ILE A 35 8.93 -2.84 7.40
N ALA A 36 8.94 -4.16 7.60
CA ALA A 36 10.08 -4.99 7.19
C ALA A 36 10.33 -4.91 5.67
N ALA A 37 9.27 -5.04 4.87
CA ALA A 37 9.35 -4.95 3.41
C ALA A 37 9.84 -3.56 2.95
N ILE A 38 9.29 -2.48 3.50
CA ILE A 38 9.68 -1.10 3.16
C ILE A 38 11.15 -0.85 3.52
N ASN A 39 11.61 -1.29 4.69
CA ASN A 39 13.01 -1.11 5.12
C ASN A 39 14.02 -1.92 4.31
N VAL A 40 13.68 -3.13 3.90
CA VAL A 40 14.57 -3.94 3.05
C VAL A 40 14.58 -3.40 1.62
N TRP A 41 13.39 -3.12 1.08
CA TRP A 41 13.26 -2.55 -0.26
C TRP A 41 13.94 -1.17 -0.38
N SER A 42 13.81 -0.30 0.62
CA SER A 42 14.42 1.03 0.60
C SER A 42 15.95 0.97 0.50
N LYS A 43 16.57 0.05 1.24
CA LYS A 43 18.03 -0.18 1.17
C LYS A 43 18.46 -0.63 -0.21
N ILE A 44 17.79 -1.66 -0.76
CA ILE A 44 18.06 -2.18 -2.11
C ILE A 44 17.89 -1.07 -3.16
N TYR A 45 16.78 -0.33 -3.10
CA TYR A 45 16.47 0.75 -4.03
C TYR A 45 17.52 1.88 -4.01
N LEU A 46 17.97 2.28 -2.83
CA LEU A 46 18.99 3.31 -2.66
C LEU A 46 20.37 2.84 -3.14
N GLU A 47 20.74 1.58 -2.88
CA GLU A 47 21.99 0.98 -3.36
C GLU A 47 22.02 0.91 -4.90
N GLU A 48 20.98 0.37 -5.54
CA GLU A 48 20.89 0.28 -7.00
C GLU A 48 20.91 1.66 -7.67
N THR A 49 20.24 2.64 -7.05
CA THR A 49 20.23 4.02 -7.54
C THR A 49 21.61 4.66 -7.46
N SER A 50 22.33 4.42 -6.36
CA SER A 50 23.67 4.99 -6.15
C SER A 50 24.68 4.42 -7.15
N GLN A 51 24.58 3.12 -7.44
CA GLN A 51 25.38 2.46 -8.48
C GLN A 51 25.11 3.02 -9.88
N LYS A 52 23.83 3.19 -10.25
CA LYS A 52 23.43 3.77 -11.55
C LYS A 52 23.87 5.22 -11.72
N SER A 53 24.08 5.95 -10.63
CA SER A 53 24.50 7.36 -10.62
C SER A 53 26.03 7.53 -10.62
N GLY A 54 26.81 6.44 -10.78
CA GLY A 54 28.26 6.51 -10.92
C GLY A 54 29.02 6.92 -9.65
N GLY A 55 28.43 6.69 -8.47
CA GLY A 55 29.10 6.98 -7.18
C GLY A 55 29.20 8.46 -6.82
N VAL A 56 28.50 9.35 -7.55
CA VAL A 56 28.29 10.72 -7.06
C VAL A 56 27.40 10.61 -5.83
N GLU A 57 27.91 10.99 -4.65
CA GLU A 57 27.09 11.19 -3.46
C GLU A 57 26.02 12.22 -3.81
N LEU A 58 24.81 11.75 -4.13
CA LEU A 58 23.63 12.60 -4.10
C LEU A 58 23.47 13.02 -2.65
N SER A 59 23.96 14.23 -2.34
CA SER A 59 23.91 14.87 -1.03
C SER A 59 22.49 15.05 -0.47
N ASN A 60 21.48 14.72 -1.28
CA ASN A 60 20.15 14.39 -0.80
C ASN A 60 19.98 12.87 -0.90
N GLN A 61 20.00 12.16 0.23
CA GLN A 61 19.40 10.84 0.32
C GLN A 61 18.06 10.90 -0.40
N LYS A 62 17.80 10.03 -1.39
CA LYS A 62 16.51 10.05 -2.09
C LYS A 62 15.43 9.76 -1.08
N GLU A 63 14.78 10.83 -0.68
CA GLU A 63 13.68 10.86 0.25
C GLU A 63 12.50 10.04 -0.30
N ILE A 64 12.07 9.05 0.46
CA ILE A 64 11.01 8.13 0.07
C ILE A 64 9.67 8.75 0.48
N ASN A 65 8.83 9.02 -0.53
CA ASN A 65 7.44 9.39 -0.31
C ASN A 65 6.56 8.15 -0.35
N ILE A 66 5.72 7.99 0.66
CA ILE A 66 4.78 6.88 0.82
C ILE A 66 3.35 7.41 0.70
N LEU A 67 2.49 6.66 0.01
CA LEU A 67 1.04 6.81 0.11
C LEU A 67 0.46 5.62 0.89
N GLU A 68 -0.26 5.91 1.97
CA GLU A 68 -1.22 4.98 2.57
C GLU A 68 -2.61 5.39 2.09
N GLY A 69 -3.21 4.60 1.20
CA GLY A 69 -4.43 4.99 0.48
C GLY A 69 -5.71 4.99 1.33
N LEU A 70 -5.79 4.11 2.33
CA LEU A 70 -6.94 3.93 3.22
C LEU A 70 -6.43 3.79 4.67
N SER A 71 -6.26 4.92 5.34
CA SER A 71 -5.43 5.03 6.54
C SER A 71 -6.20 4.89 7.85
N ALA A 72 -7.53 5.06 7.83
CA ALA A 72 -8.41 5.02 8.99
C ALA A 72 -7.90 5.88 10.16
N THR A 73 -7.23 5.28 11.13
CA THR A 73 -6.68 5.99 12.30
C THR A 73 -5.30 6.59 12.09
N GLY A 74 -4.64 6.29 10.96
CA GLY A 74 -3.26 6.69 10.71
C GLY A 74 -2.21 5.82 11.38
N LEU A 75 -2.60 4.73 12.05
CA LEU A 75 -1.67 3.90 12.81
C LEU A 75 -0.51 3.39 11.95
N ARG A 76 -0.80 2.86 10.76
CA ARG A 76 0.21 2.33 9.85
C ARG A 76 1.13 3.43 9.33
N ALA A 77 0.61 4.59 8.87
CA ALA A 77 1.45 5.74 8.53
C ALA A 77 2.33 6.22 9.70
N ILE A 78 1.81 6.28 10.92
CA ILE A 78 2.58 6.71 12.10
C ILE A 78 3.69 5.70 12.40
N ARG A 79 3.42 4.40 12.27
CA ARG A 79 4.45 3.36 12.39
C ARG A 79 5.51 3.50 11.31
N TYR A 80 5.13 3.71 10.05
CA TYR A 80 6.09 4.00 8.96
C TYR A 80 6.97 5.20 9.29
N ALA A 81 6.42 6.27 9.84
CA ALA A 81 7.18 7.46 10.21
C ALA A 81 8.23 7.22 11.31
N LYS A 82 7.96 6.27 12.22
CA LYS A 82 8.78 5.96 13.40
C LYS A 82 9.72 4.76 13.23
N GLU A 83 9.39 3.87 12.32
CA GLU A 83 10.02 2.55 12.19
C GLU A 83 10.66 2.33 10.82
N CYS A 84 10.35 3.16 9.80
CA CYS A 84 11.01 3.12 8.50
C CYS A 84 12.09 4.20 8.35
N ASP A 85 13.21 3.83 7.75
CA ASP A 85 14.33 4.73 7.47
C ASP A 85 14.12 5.51 6.14
N ASN A 86 14.76 6.69 6.02
CA ASN A 86 14.80 7.50 4.78
C ASN A 86 13.44 7.97 4.24
N ILE A 87 12.41 8.03 5.09
CA ILE A 87 11.09 8.54 4.73
C ILE A 87 11.04 10.06 4.88
N ALA A 88 10.63 10.76 3.81
CA ALA A 88 10.34 12.19 3.86
C ALA A 88 8.88 12.45 4.23
N HIS A 89 7.97 12.02 3.37
CA HIS A 89 6.56 12.28 3.53
C HIS A 89 5.73 11.01 3.39
N ILE A 90 4.74 10.88 4.26
CA ILE A 90 3.75 9.82 4.23
C ILE A 90 2.39 10.49 4.10
N VAL A 91 1.77 10.38 2.92
CA VAL A 91 0.40 10.81 2.74
C VAL A 91 -0.50 9.74 3.33
N ALA A 92 -1.14 10.06 4.45
CA ALA A 92 -2.09 9.22 5.14
C ALA A 92 -3.50 9.66 4.72
N ASN A 93 -4.09 8.96 3.75
CA ASN A 93 -5.35 9.33 3.14
C ASN A 93 -6.51 8.51 3.72
N ASP A 94 -7.64 9.16 3.96
CA ASP A 94 -8.92 8.47 4.13
C ASP A 94 -10.06 9.24 3.45
N PHE A 95 -11.11 8.53 3.07
CA PHE A 95 -12.30 9.16 2.46
C PHE A 95 -13.14 9.89 3.51
N ASP A 96 -13.15 9.39 4.75
CA ASP A 96 -13.96 9.96 5.81
C ASP A 96 -13.25 11.13 6.52
N ALA A 97 -13.94 12.27 6.62
CA ALA A 97 -13.39 13.46 7.27
C ALA A 97 -13.03 13.24 8.75
N SER A 98 -13.76 12.38 9.46
CA SER A 98 -13.47 12.07 10.87
C SER A 98 -12.22 11.18 10.99
N ALA A 99 -11.98 10.30 10.00
CA ALA A 99 -10.74 9.55 9.89
C ALA A 99 -9.55 10.47 9.60
N ALA A 100 -9.68 11.41 8.65
CA ALA A 100 -8.63 12.41 8.38
C ALA A 100 -8.28 13.28 9.62
N GLU A 101 -9.30 13.69 10.38
CA GLU A 101 -9.13 14.35 11.69
C GLU A 101 -8.42 13.45 12.71
N ALA A 102 -8.74 12.16 12.74
CA ALA A 102 -8.11 11.19 13.63
C ALA A 102 -6.62 10.98 13.27
N ILE A 103 -6.30 10.85 11.98
CA ILE A 103 -4.93 10.77 11.47
C ILE A 103 -4.12 11.97 11.96
N LYS A 104 -4.67 13.19 11.83
CA LYS A 104 -4.01 14.41 12.28
C LYS A 104 -3.73 14.39 13.79
N LYS A 105 -4.74 14.12 14.61
CA LYS A 105 -4.61 14.07 16.08
C LYS A 105 -3.62 12.99 16.52
N ASN A 106 -3.65 11.83 15.89
CA ASN A 106 -2.76 10.73 16.20
C ASN A 106 -1.31 11.03 15.76
N ALA A 107 -1.12 11.66 14.60
CA ALA A 107 0.20 12.09 14.14
C ALA A 107 0.79 13.19 15.03
N GLU A 108 -0.04 14.12 15.52
CA GLU A 108 0.32 15.13 16.54
C GLU A 108 0.76 14.46 17.84
N PHE A 109 -0.06 13.54 18.35
CA PHE A 109 0.22 12.79 19.59
C PHE A 109 1.55 12.02 19.52
N ASN A 110 1.91 11.53 18.33
CA ASN A 110 3.13 10.78 18.10
C ASN A 110 4.33 11.65 17.71
N ASN A 111 4.18 12.97 17.62
CA ASN A 111 5.19 13.93 17.15
C ASN A 111 5.73 13.64 15.74
N VAL A 112 4.86 13.18 14.83
CA VAL A 112 5.25 12.81 13.45
C VAL A 112 4.58 13.65 12.36
N LEU A 113 3.89 14.74 12.70
CA LEU A 113 3.28 15.66 11.72
C LEU A 113 4.27 16.24 10.69
N GLY A 114 5.57 16.29 11.00
CA GLY A 114 6.58 16.72 10.04
C GLY A 114 6.78 15.74 8.87
N LYS A 115 6.38 14.48 9.04
CA LYS A 115 6.47 13.42 8.02
C LYS A 115 5.11 12.93 7.56
N VAL A 116 4.16 12.75 8.47
CA VAL A 116 2.81 12.26 8.16
C VAL A 116 1.92 13.44 7.77
N ILE A 117 1.43 13.42 6.54
CA ILE A 117 0.52 14.41 5.96
C ILE A 117 -0.89 13.79 5.97
N PRO A 118 -1.78 14.23 6.87
CA PRO A 118 -3.18 13.80 6.86
C PRO A 118 -3.88 14.34 5.61
N ASN A 119 -4.64 13.49 4.91
CA ASN A 119 -5.42 13.89 3.75
C ASN A 119 -6.84 13.31 3.79
N GLU A 120 -7.82 14.13 3.44
CA GLU A 120 -9.20 13.70 3.18
C GLU A 120 -9.41 13.60 1.67
N GLY A 121 -9.80 12.42 1.17
CA GLY A 121 -10.10 12.25 -0.23
C GLY A 121 -10.27 10.81 -0.69
N ASP A 122 -10.83 10.68 -1.90
CA ASP A 122 -10.87 9.40 -2.60
C ASP A 122 -9.44 8.99 -3.00
N ALA A 123 -9.04 7.76 -2.64
CA ALA A 123 -7.71 7.24 -2.89
C ALA A 123 -7.32 7.25 -4.38
N ASN A 124 -8.26 6.98 -5.30
CA ASN A 124 -8.02 7.08 -6.73
C ASN A 124 -7.73 8.52 -7.15
N MET A 125 -8.50 9.49 -6.62
CA MET A 125 -8.26 10.90 -6.92
C MET A 125 -6.89 11.35 -6.43
N VAL A 126 -6.49 11.00 -5.21
CA VAL A 126 -5.16 11.33 -4.66
C VAL A 126 -4.04 10.75 -5.53
N MET A 127 -4.16 9.48 -5.92
CA MET A 127 -3.20 8.83 -6.80
C MET A 127 -3.14 9.47 -8.19
N PHE A 128 -4.27 9.84 -8.79
CA PHE A 128 -4.26 10.50 -10.10
C PHE A 128 -3.77 11.95 -10.04
N GLN A 129 -4.05 12.67 -8.95
CA GLN A 129 -3.56 14.03 -8.74
C GLN A 129 -2.05 14.08 -8.58
N SER A 130 -1.42 13.08 -7.93
CA SER A 130 0.03 13.05 -7.76
C SER A 130 0.80 12.95 -9.09
N ILE A 131 0.17 12.39 -10.13
CA ILE A 131 0.73 12.29 -11.49
C ILE A 131 0.77 13.64 -12.20
N GLN A 132 -0.10 14.59 -11.83
CA GLN A 132 -0.16 15.87 -12.51
C GLN A 132 1.10 16.71 -12.25
N LYS A 133 1.64 17.32 -13.31
CA LYS A 133 2.88 18.14 -13.25
C LYS A 133 2.64 19.59 -12.79
N SER A 134 1.39 20.05 -12.79
CA SER A 134 1.00 21.44 -12.47
C SER A 134 -0.33 21.45 -11.73
N GLY A 135 -0.39 22.10 -10.55
CA GLY A 135 -1.59 22.20 -9.70
C GLY A 135 -1.26 22.65 -8.27
N PHE A 136 -2.29 22.71 -7.40
CA PHE A 136 -2.18 23.04 -5.96
C PHE A 136 -2.45 21.81 -5.07
N GLY A 137 -1.57 21.49 -4.11
CA GLY A 137 -1.69 20.30 -3.24
C GLY A 137 -0.57 19.26 -3.42
N LEU A 138 -0.93 17.97 -3.45
CA LEU A 138 -0.02 16.81 -3.55
C LEU A 138 0.57 16.57 -4.97
N GLN A 139 0.47 17.53 -5.89
CA GLN A 139 0.91 17.35 -7.28
C GLN A 139 2.43 17.27 -7.38
N GLY A 140 2.91 16.44 -8.31
CA GLY A 140 4.34 16.21 -8.51
C GLY A 140 4.99 15.37 -7.40
N LEU A 141 4.26 15.01 -6.34
CA LEU A 141 4.74 14.11 -5.30
C LEU A 141 4.81 12.69 -5.87
N LYS A 142 6.02 12.25 -6.21
CA LYS A 142 6.25 10.90 -6.71
C LYS A 142 6.27 9.92 -5.56
N PHE A 143 5.27 9.05 -5.49
CA PHE A 143 5.23 7.98 -4.52
C PHE A 143 6.19 6.87 -4.93
N LEU A 144 7.10 6.53 -4.02
CA LEU A 144 8.02 5.41 -4.14
C LEU A 144 7.44 4.15 -3.49
N VAL A 145 6.55 4.33 -2.51
CA VAL A 145 5.75 3.26 -1.92
C VAL A 145 4.28 3.63 -2.01
N VAL A 146 3.45 2.70 -2.46
CA VAL A 146 1.98 2.81 -2.38
C VAL A 146 1.46 1.60 -1.61
N ASP A 147 0.74 1.84 -0.53
CA ASP A 147 0.12 0.81 0.30
C ASP A 147 -1.41 0.89 0.21
N LEU A 148 -2.01 -0.18 -0.32
CA LEU A 148 -3.45 -0.38 -0.42
C LEU A 148 -3.88 -1.48 0.55
N ASP A 149 -4.61 -1.09 1.59
CA ASP A 149 -5.13 -1.99 2.63
C ASP A 149 -6.63 -1.76 2.89
N PRO A 150 -7.50 -1.94 1.88
CA PRO A 150 -8.93 -1.73 2.07
C PRO A 150 -9.60 -2.89 2.81
N TYR A 151 -10.75 -2.60 3.41
CA TYR A 151 -11.70 -3.65 3.77
C TYR A 151 -12.29 -4.28 2.51
N GLY A 152 -12.01 -5.57 2.29
CA GLY A 152 -12.45 -6.32 1.12
C GLY A 152 -11.41 -6.30 0.01
N SER A 153 -11.72 -5.66 -1.12
CA SER A 153 -10.93 -5.77 -2.36
C SER A 153 -10.14 -4.50 -2.65
N ALA A 154 -8.87 -4.67 -3.06
CA ALA A 154 -8.06 -3.60 -3.62
C ALA A 154 -8.27 -3.36 -5.12
N ALA A 155 -9.01 -4.25 -5.82
CA ALA A 155 -9.19 -4.20 -7.27
C ALA A 155 -9.60 -2.80 -7.80
N PRO A 156 -10.51 -2.03 -7.15
CA PRO A 156 -10.90 -0.70 -7.63
C PRO A 156 -9.78 0.35 -7.63
N PHE A 157 -8.71 0.12 -6.88
CA PHE A 157 -7.62 1.07 -6.67
C PHE A 157 -6.36 0.73 -7.47
N ILE A 158 -6.28 -0.50 -8.02
CA ILE A 158 -5.08 -1.01 -8.68
C ILE A 158 -4.67 -0.14 -9.86
N ASP A 159 -5.61 0.26 -10.72
CA ASP A 159 -5.31 1.03 -11.92
C ASP A 159 -4.68 2.40 -11.61
N ALA A 160 -5.19 3.08 -10.58
CA ALA A 160 -4.61 4.34 -10.09
C ALA A 160 -3.25 4.12 -9.40
N ALA A 161 -3.09 3.04 -8.64
CA ALA A 161 -1.84 2.72 -7.93
C ALA A 161 -0.69 2.41 -8.89
N VAL A 162 -0.91 1.54 -9.87
CA VAL A 162 0.14 1.16 -10.83
C VAL A 162 0.57 2.34 -11.71
N ARG A 163 -0.28 3.36 -11.86
CA ARG A 163 0.02 4.57 -12.63
C ARG A 163 0.70 5.66 -11.80
N SER A 164 0.35 5.79 -10.53
CA SER A 164 0.87 6.82 -9.61
C SER A 164 2.23 6.48 -9.02
N ILE A 165 2.52 5.19 -8.84
CA ILE A 165 3.81 4.74 -8.30
C ILE A 165 4.96 5.04 -9.28
N ALA A 166 6.12 5.45 -8.76
CA ALA A 166 7.32 5.64 -9.54
C ALA A 166 7.89 4.30 -10.04
N SER A 167 8.59 4.32 -11.18
CA SER A 167 9.29 3.13 -11.69
C SER A 167 10.35 2.66 -10.70
N GLY A 168 10.37 1.36 -10.42
CA GLY A 168 11.17 0.73 -9.37
C GLY A 168 10.56 0.80 -7.97
N GLY A 169 9.39 1.46 -7.81
CA GLY A 169 8.69 1.63 -6.54
C GLY A 169 8.05 0.34 -6.01
N LEU A 170 7.76 0.33 -4.72
CA LEU A 170 7.13 -0.77 -3.99
C LEU A 170 5.61 -0.58 -3.86
N LEU A 171 4.85 -1.48 -4.47
CA LEU A 171 3.40 -1.57 -4.33
C LEU A 171 3.06 -2.66 -3.31
N CYS A 172 2.37 -2.29 -2.25
CA CYS A 172 1.89 -3.20 -1.22
C CYS A 172 0.36 -3.31 -1.33
N VAL A 173 -0.18 -4.51 -1.46
CA VAL A 173 -1.62 -4.72 -1.65
C VAL A 173 -2.14 -5.79 -0.71
N THR A 174 -3.15 -5.44 0.09
CA THR A 174 -3.94 -6.40 0.86
C THR A 174 -5.31 -6.61 0.20
N CYS A 175 -5.83 -7.84 0.23
CA CYS A 175 -7.24 -8.12 -0.01
C CYS A 175 -7.75 -9.05 1.10
N THR A 176 -8.87 -8.70 1.72
CA THR A 176 -9.51 -9.50 2.78
C THR A 176 -10.77 -10.23 2.28
N ASP A 177 -11.15 -10.08 1.00
CA ASP A 177 -12.32 -10.74 0.41
C ASP A 177 -12.03 -12.17 -0.06
N MET A 178 -11.52 -13.01 0.85
CA MET A 178 -11.20 -14.41 0.57
C MET A 178 -12.42 -15.26 0.16
N ALA A 179 -13.63 -14.87 0.56
CA ALA A 179 -14.86 -15.50 0.06
C ALA A 179 -15.06 -15.32 -1.45
N VAL A 180 -14.43 -14.29 -2.04
CA VAL A 180 -14.41 -14.01 -3.48
C VAL A 180 -13.20 -14.67 -4.14
N LEU A 181 -12.00 -14.51 -3.56
CA LEU A 181 -10.75 -15.00 -4.16
C LEU A 181 -10.53 -16.52 -4.02
N ALA A 182 -11.05 -17.13 -2.96
CA ALA A 182 -10.88 -18.57 -2.68
C ALA A 182 -12.21 -19.29 -2.40
N GLY A 183 -13.34 -18.57 -2.40
CA GLY A 183 -14.67 -19.10 -2.13
C GLY A 183 -15.52 -19.28 -3.38
N SER A 184 -16.83 -19.35 -3.18
CA SER A 184 -17.82 -19.69 -4.22
C SER A 184 -18.49 -18.48 -4.89
N GLN A 185 -18.02 -17.25 -4.64
CA GLN A 185 -18.61 -16.04 -5.23
C GLN A 185 -18.01 -15.75 -6.62
N TRP A 186 -18.34 -16.59 -7.60
CA TRP A 186 -17.71 -16.57 -8.93
C TRP A 186 -17.94 -15.27 -9.70
N ASP A 187 -19.18 -14.76 -9.73
CA ASP A 187 -19.52 -13.53 -10.46
C ASP A 187 -18.77 -12.31 -9.91
N ALA A 188 -18.68 -12.21 -8.57
CA ALA A 188 -17.92 -11.16 -7.90
C ALA A 188 -16.42 -11.27 -8.20
N CYS A 189 -15.89 -12.49 -8.25
CA CYS A 189 -14.48 -12.73 -8.53
C CYS A 189 -14.13 -12.37 -9.97
N TRP A 190 -14.99 -12.74 -10.91
CA TRP A 190 -14.85 -12.34 -12.31
C TRP A 190 -14.92 -10.82 -12.48
N ALA A 191 -15.90 -10.17 -11.86
CA ALA A 191 -16.07 -8.71 -11.96
C ALA A 191 -14.88 -7.92 -11.39
N LYS A 192 -14.29 -8.38 -10.29
CA LYS A 192 -13.16 -7.69 -9.62
C LYS A 192 -11.80 -8.06 -10.21
N TYR A 193 -11.55 -9.35 -10.42
CA TYR A 193 -10.22 -9.88 -10.73
C TYR A 193 -10.09 -10.44 -12.16
N GLY A 194 -11.19 -10.57 -12.90
CA GLY A 194 -11.20 -11.16 -14.25
C GLY A 194 -10.81 -12.64 -14.25
N SER A 195 -11.03 -13.34 -13.13
CA SER A 195 -10.63 -14.74 -12.92
C SER A 195 -11.72 -15.50 -12.17
N MET A 196 -11.73 -16.83 -12.27
CA MET A 196 -12.67 -17.69 -11.54
C MET A 196 -11.92 -18.54 -10.51
N PRO A 197 -12.33 -18.53 -9.22
CA PRO A 197 -11.71 -19.36 -8.19
C PRO A 197 -12.15 -20.83 -8.35
N VAL A 198 -11.36 -21.76 -7.82
CA VAL A 198 -11.78 -23.16 -7.62
C VAL A 198 -12.06 -23.36 -6.13
N PRO A 199 -13.34 -23.31 -5.69
CA PRO A 199 -13.68 -23.49 -4.28
C PRO A 199 -13.28 -24.88 -3.78
N ASN A 200 -12.92 -24.99 -2.50
CA ASN A 200 -12.56 -26.24 -1.83
C ASN A 200 -11.33 -26.96 -2.40
N ALA A 201 -10.58 -26.35 -3.32
CA ALA A 201 -9.28 -26.83 -3.73
C ALA A 201 -8.28 -26.67 -2.56
N THR A 202 -7.38 -27.64 -2.37
CA THR A 202 -6.33 -27.57 -1.34
C THR A 202 -5.35 -26.41 -1.58
N PHE A 203 -5.26 -25.93 -2.81
CA PHE A 203 -4.40 -24.83 -3.25
C PHE A 203 -5.16 -23.50 -3.43
N CYS A 204 -6.40 -23.38 -2.93
CA CYS A 204 -7.24 -22.20 -3.18
C CYS A 204 -6.60 -20.87 -2.72
N HIS A 205 -5.83 -20.88 -1.63
CA HIS A 205 -5.13 -19.69 -1.13
C HIS A 205 -3.96 -19.27 -2.04
N GLU A 206 -3.21 -20.22 -2.60
CA GLU A 206 -2.17 -19.92 -3.58
C GLU A 206 -2.79 -19.43 -4.90
N MET A 207 -3.88 -20.06 -5.32
CA MET A 207 -4.63 -19.64 -6.50
C MET A 207 -5.17 -18.21 -6.35
N ALA A 208 -5.69 -17.85 -5.17
CA ALA A 208 -6.10 -16.48 -4.85
C ALA A 208 -4.95 -15.47 -5.04
N LEU A 209 -3.75 -15.79 -4.56
CA LEU A 209 -2.56 -14.95 -4.77
C LEU A 209 -2.24 -14.81 -6.26
N ARG A 210 -2.24 -15.91 -7.03
CA ARG A 210 -1.95 -15.89 -8.47
C ARG A 210 -2.98 -15.08 -9.25
N MET A 211 -4.26 -15.18 -8.90
CA MET A 211 -5.33 -14.38 -9.50
C MET A 211 -5.15 -12.89 -9.21
N LEU A 212 -4.79 -12.53 -7.98
CA LEU A 212 -4.47 -11.14 -7.62
C LEU A 212 -3.25 -10.63 -8.41
N LEU A 213 -2.18 -11.40 -8.51
CA LEU A 213 -1.00 -11.06 -9.30
C LEU A 213 -1.34 -10.87 -10.79
N ALA A 214 -2.12 -11.77 -11.37
CA ALA A 214 -2.56 -11.68 -12.76
C ALA A 214 -3.41 -10.42 -13.01
N HIS A 215 -4.31 -10.08 -12.09
CA HIS A 215 -5.11 -8.85 -12.15
C HIS A 215 -4.23 -7.59 -12.11
N ILE A 216 -3.25 -7.54 -11.21
CA ILE A 216 -2.33 -6.40 -11.08
C ILE A 216 -1.43 -6.30 -12.33
N GLN A 217 -0.85 -7.40 -12.80
CA GLN A 217 -0.04 -7.43 -14.02
C GLN A 217 -0.85 -6.97 -15.24
N THR A 218 -2.10 -7.39 -15.37
CA THR A 218 -2.98 -6.96 -16.47
C THR A 218 -3.20 -5.44 -16.45
N SER A 219 -3.35 -4.85 -15.26
CA SER A 219 -3.46 -3.39 -15.12
C SER A 219 -2.14 -2.68 -15.43
N CYS A 220 -0.99 -3.21 -14.99
CA CYS A 220 0.33 -2.69 -15.35
C CYS A 220 0.61 -2.71 -16.85
N ALA A 221 0.23 -3.80 -17.52
CA ALA A 221 0.51 -4.01 -18.95
C ALA A 221 -0.14 -2.93 -19.84
N LYS A 222 -1.34 -2.43 -19.47
CA LYS A 222 -2.02 -1.32 -20.16
C LYS A 222 -1.17 -0.04 -20.22
N TYR A 223 -0.26 0.12 -19.26
CA TYR A 223 0.58 1.31 -19.10
C TYR A 223 2.05 1.05 -19.45
N GLY A 224 2.38 -0.06 -20.13
CA GLY A 224 3.76 -0.39 -20.50
C GLY A 224 4.64 -0.74 -19.29
N ARG A 225 4.02 -1.23 -18.21
CA ARG A 225 4.69 -1.61 -16.96
C ARG A 225 4.56 -3.11 -16.72
N ARG A 226 5.43 -3.65 -15.87
CA ARG A 226 5.33 -5.00 -15.32
C ARG A 226 5.48 -4.97 -13.80
N ILE A 227 4.99 -6.02 -13.15
CA ILE A 227 5.27 -6.27 -11.74
C ILE A 227 6.41 -7.28 -11.59
N GLU A 228 7.11 -7.18 -10.47
CA GLU A 228 8.03 -8.18 -9.98
C GLU A 228 7.59 -8.57 -8.56
N PRO A 229 7.03 -9.77 -8.35
CA PRO A 229 6.61 -10.20 -7.03
C PRO A 229 7.83 -10.41 -6.11
N LEU A 230 7.89 -9.65 -5.02
CA LEU A 230 8.95 -9.78 -4.00
C LEU A 230 8.51 -10.74 -2.89
N MET A 231 7.24 -10.65 -2.49
CA MET A 231 6.64 -11.50 -1.45
C MET A 231 5.14 -11.60 -1.65
N SER A 232 4.58 -12.80 -1.48
CA SER A 232 3.16 -13.10 -1.62
C SER A 232 2.74 -14.03 -0.49
N CYS A 233 1.80 -13.61 0.35
CA CYS A 233 1.41 -14.34 1.56
C CYS A 233 -0.11 -14.43 1.68
N SER A 234 -0.60 -15.62 2.05
CA SER A 234 -1.97 -15.81 2.55
C SER A 234 -1.87 -16.03 4.05
N ILE A 235 -2.49 -15.15 4.84
CA ILE A 235 -2.41 -15.15 6.30
C ILE A 235 -3.82 -15.02 6.85
N ASP A 236 -4.25 -16.01 7.61
CA ASP A 236 -5.59 -16.12 8.19
C ASP A 236 -6.72 -15.84 7.18
N PHE A 237 -7.25 -14.62 7.16
CA PHE A 237 -8.39 -14.20 6.35
C PHE A 237 -8.04 -13.20 5.24
N TYR A 238 -6.76 -12.93 4.98
CA TYR A 238 -6.34 -11.99 3.95
C TYR A 238 -5.16 -12.51 3.12
N VAL A 239 -5.04 -11.97 1.92
CA VAL A 239 -3.82 -12.08 1.10
C VAL A 239 -3.10 -10.75 1.07
N ARG A 240 -1.76 -10.80 1.09
CA ARG A 240 -0.87 -9.64 1.03
C ARG A 240 0.23 -9.89 0.00
N VAL A 241 0.42 -8.96 -0.92
CA VAL A 241 1.49 -9.01 -1.91
C VAL A 241 2.33 -7.73 -1.86
N PHE A 242 3.64 -7.90 -2.06
CA PHE A 242 4.62 -6.83 -2.17
C PHE A 242 5.28 -6.97 -3.54
N LEU A 243 5.11 -5.95 -4.36
CA LEU A 243 5.45 -5.98 -5.78
C LEU A 243 6.34 -4.78 -6.10
N GLN A 244 7.39 -5.00 -6.87
CA GLN A 244 8.09 -3.90 -7.51
C GLN A 244 7.41 -3.57 -8.84
N VAL A 245 7.11 -2.30 -9.11
CA VAL A 245 6.50 -1.87 -10.38
C VAL A 245 7.57 -1.26 -11.26
N ILE A 246 7.80 -1.84 -12.43
CA ILE A 246 8.89 -1.46 -13.34
C ILE A 246 8.31 -1.01 -14.67
N GLU A 247 8.75 0.15 -15.14
CA GLU A 247 8.46 0.63 -16.50
C GLU A 247 9.33 -0.14 -17.50
N SER A 248 8.69 -1.03 -18.26
CA SER A 248 9.35 -1.88 -19.26
C SER A 248 8.35 -2.24 -20.36
N PRO A 249 8.15 -1.36 -21.37
CA PRO A 249 7.17 -1.62 -22.43
C PRO A 249 7.42 -2.93 -23.19
N ALA A 250 8.69 -3.31 -23.34
CA ALA A 250 9.09 -4.54 -24.03
C ALA A 250 8.72 -5.82 -23.26
N GLU A 251 8.80 -5.77 -21.93
CA GLU A 251 8.52 -6.91 -21.04
C GLU A 251 7.11 -6.85 -20.44
N SER A 252 6.30 -5.84 -20.78
CA SER A 252 4.92 -5.73 -20.30
C SER A 252 4.04 -6.94 -20.64
N LYS A 253 4.40 -7.66 -21.72
CA LYS A 253 3.79 -8.94 -22.14
C LYS A 253 4.22 -10.16 -21.33
N MET A 254 5.29 -10.06 -20.54
CA MET A 254 5.80 -11.17 -19.73
C MET A 254 4.92 -11.29 -18.50
N MET A 255 4.01 -12.26 -18.52
CA MET A 255 3.14 -12.57 -17.38
C MET A 255 3.98 -13.28 -16.32
N VAL A 256 4.07 -12.69 -15.13
CA VAL A 256 4.60 -13.33 -13.93
C VAL A 256 3.39 -13.84 -13.15
N ALA A 257 2.86 -15.01 -13.53
CA ALA A 257 1.69 -15.63 -12.88
C ALA A 257 1.88 -17.15 -12.75
#